data_AF-A0A854WSR7-F1
#
_entry.id   AF-A0A854WSR7-F1
#
_cell.length_a   1.000
_cell.length_b   1.000
_cell.length_c   1.000
_cell.angle_alpha   90.00
_cell.angle_beta   90.00
_cell.angle_gamma   90.00
#
_symmetry.space_group_name_H-M   'P 1'
#
loop_
_entity.id
_entity.type
_entity.pdbx_description
1 polymer ?
#
loop_
_entity_poly.entity_id
_entity_poly.type
_entity_poly.pdbx_seq_one_letter_code
_entity_poly.pdbx_strand_id
1 'polypeptide(L)'
;MSDLYYYDGRESDIKGFYDYEYDVIFINSYLDDIDKKKVLYHEFGHVSQYLENYERLKEKFELQADHNMIHHLLKEYLPTLDYIEDFNVCRFMDTYRLKTICDEQMVVNEFRNLI
;
A
#
# COMPACT_ATOMS: atom_id res chain seq x y z
N MET A 1 16.83 0.30 -7.52
CA MET A 1 15.64 1.13 -7.23
C MET A 1 14.72 0.81 -8.37
N SER A 2 13.58 0.18 -8.08
CA SER A 2 12.64 -0.28 -9.11
C SER A 2 12.14 0.92 -9.93
N ASP A 3 11.98 0.72 -11.24
CA ASP A 3 11.42 1.76 -12.10
C ASP A 3 9.90 1.85 -11.91
N LEU A 4 9.33 3.05 -12.12
CA LEU A 4 7.89 3.30 -12.00
C LEU A 4 7.33 3.79 -13.34
N TYR A 5 6.37 3.05 -13.88
CA TYR A 5 5.64 3.44 -15.09
C TYR A 5 4.14 3.51 -14.85
N TYR A 6 3.50 4.40 -15.60
CA TYR A 6 2.05 4.46 -15.69
C TYR A 6 1.59 3.86 -17.00
N TYR A 7 0.52 3.07 -16.97
CA TYR A 7 -0.06 2.47 -18.17
C TYR A 7 -1.54 2.84 -18.33
N ASP A 8 -2.01 2.77 -19.57
CA ASP A 8 -3.42 2.96 -19.90
C ASP A 8 -4.22 1.71 -19.49
N GLY A 9 -4.83 1.77 -18.31
CA GLY A 9 -5.65 0.68 -17.77
C GLY A 9 -7.15 0.96 -17.82
N ARG A 10 -7.66 1.79 -18.75
CA ARG A 10 -9.12 2.08 -18.85
C ARG A 10 -10.00 0.85 -19.02
N GLU A 11 -9.47 -0.15 -19.72
CA GLU A 11 -10.17 -1.40 -20.04
C GLU A 11 -9.73 -2.56 -19.12
N SER A 12 -9.12 -2.26 -17.98
CA SER A 12 -8.56 -3.25 -17.05
C SER A 12 -8.98 -2.96 -15.61
N ASP A 13 -9.37 -4.00 -14.89
CA ASP A 13 -9.63 -3.93 -13.45
C ASP A 13 -8.33 -3.95 -12.62
N ILE A 14 -7.18 -4.19 -13.26
CA ILE A 14 -5.88 -4.17 -12.59
C ILE A 14 -5.53 -2.72 -12.25
N LYS A 15 -5.25 -2.49 -10.96
CA LYS A 15 -4.89 -1.16 -10.45
C LYS A 15 -3.39 -0.89 -10.54
N GLY A 16 -2.59 -1.92 -10.36
CA GLY A 16 -1.14 -1.92 -10.53
C GLY A 16 -0.60 -3.33 -10.34
N PHE A 17 0.69 -3.48 -10.61
CA PHE A 17 1.43 -4.71 -10.37
C PHE A 17 2.93 -4.44 -10.38
N TYR A 18 3.67 -5.22 -9.61
CA TYR A 18 5.12 -5.31 -9.68
C TYR A 18 5.55 -6.45 -10.61
N ASP A 19 6.33 -6.12 -11.63
CA ASP A 19 7.00 -7.07 -12.52
C ASP A 19 8.42 -7.35 -12.01
N TYR A 20 8.58 -8.53 -11.40
CA TYR A 20 9.84 -8.95 -10.78
C TYR A 20 10.93 -9.31 -11.80
N GLU A 21 10.58 -9.67 -13.04
CA GLU A 21 11.56 -10.02 -14.08
C GLU A 21 12.32 -8.77 -14.54
N TYR A 22 11.63 -7.64 -14.57
CA TYR A 22 12.19 -6.36 -15.02
C TYR A 22 12.47 -5.36 -13.88
N ASP A 23 12.12 -5.67 -12.63
CA ASP A 23 12.20 -4.76 -11.47
C ASP A 23 11.43 -3.45 -11.72
N VAL A 24 10.17 -3.58 -12.18
CA VAL A 24 9.32 -2.46 -12.59
C VAL A 24 7.98 -2.49 -11.85
N ILE A 25 7.54 -1.35 -11.32
CA ILE A 25 6.17 -1.14 -10.83
C ILE A 25 5.35 -0.46 -11.92
N PHE A 26 4.19 -1.02 -12.22
CA PHE A 26 3.19 -0.45 -13.12
C PHE A 26 1.97 0.02 -12.33
N ILE A 27 1.53 1.26 -12.57
CA ILE A 27 0.32 1.82 -11.97
C ILE A 27 -0.66 2.27 -13.06
N ASN A 28 -1.93 1.94 -12.90
CA ASN A 28 -2.97 2.42 -13.81
C ASN A 28 -3.10 3.95 -13.72
N SER A 29 -2.92 4.64 -14.85
CA SER A 29 -2.89 6.10 -14.91
C SER A 29 -4.22 6.77 -14.53
N TYR A 30 -5.34 6.02 -14.58
CA TYR A 30 -6.69 6.53 -14.35
C TYR A 30 -7.17 6.45 -12.90
N LEU A 31 -6.35 5.92 -12.00
CA LEU A 31 -6.62 5.97 -10.57
C LEU A 31 -6.53 7.41 -10.03
N ASP A 32 -7.32 7.72 -9.01
CA ASP A 32 -7.15 8.97 -8.25
C ASP A 32 -5.85 8.95 -7.42
N ASP A 33 -5.44 10.10 -6.89
CA ASP A 33 -4.14 10.22 -6.20
C ASP A 33 -4.03 9.33 -4.96
N ILE A 34 -5.14 9.11 -4.25
CA ILE A 34 -5.18 8.25 -3.06
C ILE A 34 -4.99 6.80 -3.48
N ASP A 35 -5.72 6.32 -4.50
CA ASP A 35 -5.59 4.96 -5.01
C ASP A 35 -4.23 4.72 -5.66
N LYS A 36 -3.66 5.71 -6.37
CA LYS A 36 -2.28 5.63 -6.90
C LYS A 36 -1.26 5.43 -5.80
N LYS A 37 -1.36 6.21 -4.71
CA LYS A 37 -0.45 6.08 -3.55
C LYS A 37 -0.58 4.71 -2.89
N LYS A 38 -1.81 4.26 -2.65
CA LYS A 38 -2.08 2.94 -2.06
C LYS A 38 -1.46 1.82 -2.88
N VAL A 39 -1.74 1.80 -4.18
CA VAL A 39 -1.19 0.81 -5.11
C VAL A 39 0.34 0.88 -5.12
N LEU A 40 0.92 2.08 -5.24
CA LEU A 40 2.38 2.24 -5.25
C LEU A 40 3.03 1.61 -4.01
N TYR A 41 2.54 1.92 -2.81
CA TYR A 41 3.13 1.38 -1.60
C TYR A 41 2.86 -0.11 -1.40
N HIS A 42 1.71 -0.61 -1.87
CA HIS A 42 1.45 -2.04 -1.89
C HIS A 42 2.46 -2.76 -2.80
N GLU A 43 2.61 -2.32 -4.06
CA GLU A 43 3.56 -2.92 -5.00
C GLU A 43 5.01 -2.80 -4.51
N PHE A 44 5.36 -1.69 -3.85
CA PHE A 44 6.67 -1.53 -3.22
C PHE A 44 6.93 -2.56 -2.10
N GLY A 45 5.88 -3.08 -1.46
CA GLY A 45 5.99 -4.17 -0.49
C GLY A 45 6.35 -5.52 -1.11
N HIS A 46 6.10 -5.71 -2.41
CA HIS A 46 6.50 -6.89 -3.18
C HIS A 46 7.96 -6.80 -3.66
N VAL A 47 8.50 -5.59 -3.82
CA VAL A 47 9.91 -5.36 -4.15
C VAL A 47 10.77 -6.01 -3.05
N SER A 48 11.84 -6.71 -3.44
CA SER A 48 12.78 -7.44 -2.56
C SER A 48 12.29 -8.75 -1.93
N GLN A 49 11.03 -9.16 -2.15
CA GLN A 49 10.58 -10.48 -1.71
C GLN A 49 11.11 -11.57 -2.67
N TYR A 50 11.57 -12.71 -2.15
CA TYR A 50 11.86 -13.90 -2.96
C TYR A 50 10.52 -14.52 -3.40
N LEU A 51 9.94 -13.98 -4.46
CA LEU A 51 8.64 -14.39 -5.03
C LEU A 51 8.69 -15.78 -5.69
N GLU A 52 9.81 -16.52 -5.60
CA GLU A 52 9.96 -17.89 -6.09
C GLU A 52 8.87 -18.85 -5.58
N ASN A 53 8.25 -18.53 -4.44
CA ASN A 53 7.13 -19.29 -3.86
C ASN A 53 5.81 -18.51 -3.83
N TYR A 54 5.63 -17.49 -4.69
CA TYR A 54 4.47 -16.60 -4.64
C TYR A 54 3.15 -17.36 -4.63
N GLU A 55 2.97 -18.28 -5.57
CA GLU A 55 1.74 -19.08 -5.68
C GLU A 55 1.40 -19.85 -4.40
N ARG A 56 2.41 -20.28 -3.63
CA ARG A 56 2.21 -21.05 -2.40
C ARG A 56 2.02 -20.16 -1.16
N LEU A 57 2.58 -18.96 -1.16
CA LEU A 57 2.59 -18.04 -0.03
C LEU A 57 1.85 -16.73 -0.33
N LYS A 58 0.99 -16.72 -1.34
CA LYS A 58 0.32 -15.53 -1.86
C LYS A 58 -0.29 -14.69 -0.75
N GLU A 59 -1.15 -15.29 0.07
CA GLU A 59 -1.83 -14.58 1.17
C GLU A 59 -0.84 -13.90 2.13
N LYS A 60 0.32 -14.51 2.39
CA LYS A 60 1.36 -13.93 3.23
C LYS A 60 2.02 -12.73 2.56
N PHE A 61 2.32 -12.82 1.27
CA PHE A 61 2.98 -11.74 0.53
C PHE A 61 2.05 -10.54 0.33
N GLU A 62 0.78 -10.78 -0.04
CA GLU A 62 -0.25 -9.74 -0.10
C GLU A 62 -0.42 -9.04 1.25
N LEU A 63 -0.45 -9.80 2.35
CA LEU A 63 -0.54 -9.24 3.70
C LEU A 63 0.68 -8.38 4.06
N GLN A 64 1.88 -8.81 3.65
CA GLN A 64 3.11 -8.02 3.85
C GLN A 64 3.10 -6.73 3.02
N ALA A 65 2.59 -6.79 1.80
CA ALA A 65 2.41 -5.63 0.93
C ALA A 65 1.38 -4.64 1.49
N ASP A 66 0.25 -5.12 2.01
CA ASP A 66 -0.76 -4.28 2.69
C ASP A 66 -0.21 -3.61 3.95
N HIS A 67 0.62 -4.34 4.71
CA HIS A 67 1.30 -3.77 5.87
C HIS A 67 2.28 -2.67 5.46
N ASN A 68 3.05 -2.90 4.38
CA ASN A 68 3.94 -1.89 3.81
C ASN A 68 3.17 -0.66 3.31
N MET A 69 2.02 -0.87 2.67
CA MET A 69 1.12 0.19 2.26
C MET A 69 0.69 1.04 3.46
N ILE A 70 0.11 0.42 4.49
CA ILE A 70 -0.38 1.13 5.68
C ILE A 70 0.76 1.87 6.40
N HIS A 71 1.94 1.25 6.53
CA HIS A 71 3.12 1.87 7.12
C HIS A 71 3.47 3.20 6.46
N HIS A 72 3.54 3.23 5.12
CA HIS A 72 3.90 4.43 4.38
C HIS A 72 2.79 5.49 4.41
N LEU A 73 1.52 5.07 4.33
CA LEU A 73 0.38 5.99 4.49
C LEU A 73 0.38 6.67 5.86
N LEU A 74 0.71 5.95 6.93
CA LEU A 74 0.86 6.51 8.27
C LEU A 74 2.04 7.49 8.34
N LYS A 75 3.21 7.12 7.79
CA LYS A 75 4.37 8.02 7.73
C LYS A 75 4.08 9.32 7.00
N GLU A 76 3.21 9.32 6.00
CA GLU A 76 2.77 10.56 5.34
C GLU A 76 1.69 11.31 6.14
N TYR A 77 0.76 10.61 6.78
CA TYR A 77 -0.39 11.20 7.46
C TYR A 77 -0.04 11.83 8.80
N LEU A 78 0.78 11.16 9.63
CA LEU A 78 1.09 11.61 10.99
C LEU A 78 1.76 13.01 11.03
N PRO A 79 2.69 13.36 10.13
CA PRO A 79 3.26 14.71 10.07
C PRO A 79 2.25 15.81 9.68
N THR A 80 1.05 15.46 9.20
CA THR A 80 0.01 16.45 8.88
C THR A 80 -0.84 16.84 10.08
N LEU A 81 -0.69 16.14 11.21
CA LEU A 81 -1.40 16.43 12.44
C LEU A 81 -0.67 17.53 13.23
N ASP A 82 -1.42 18.38 13.91
CA ASP A 82 -0.84 19.36 14.83
C ASP A 82 -0.22 18.67 16.06
N TYR A 83 -0.89 17.63 16.57
CA TYR A 83 -0.43 16.79 17.66
C TYR A 83 -0.63 15.30 17.35
N ILE A 84 0.26 14.43 17.85
CA ILE A 84 0.16 12.99 17.60
C ILE A 84 -1.10 12.38 18.24
N GLU A 85 -1.54 12.97 19.36
CA GLU A 85 -2.76 12.62 20.09
C GLU A 85 -4.03 12.88 19.28
N ASP A 86 -3.97 13.72 18.24
CA ASP A 86 -5.10 13.97 17.34
C ASP A 86 -5.32 12.82 16.36
N PHE A 87 -4.44 11.81 16.34
CA PHE A 87 -4.61 10.65 15.49
C PHE A 87 -5.90 9.89 15.81
N ASN A 88 -6.69 9.62 14.76
CA ASN A 88 -7.95 8.91 14.86
C ASN A 88 -8.01 7.82 13.78
N VAL A 89 -8.09 6.56 14.21
CA VAL A 89 -8.06 5.38 13.32
C VAL A 89 -9.19 5.43 12.30
N CYS A 90 -10.43 5.75 12.72
CA CYS A 90 -11.57 5.82 11.81
C CYS A 90 -11.36 6.89 10.72
N ARG A 91 -10.93 8.09 11.11
CA ARG A 91 -10.66 9.18 10.15
C ARG A 91 -9.53 8.80 9.17
N PHE A 92 -8.48 8.14 9.65
CA PHE A 92 -7.41 7.63 8.79
C PHE A 92 -7.94 6.59 7.79
N MET A 93 -8.69 5.59 8.28
CA MET A 93 -9.26 4.54 7.45
C MET A 93 -10.23 5.09 6.41
N ASP A 94 -11.09 6.05 6.79
CA ASP A 94 -12.01 6.73 5.87
C ASP A 94 -11.26 7.51 4.79
N THR A 95 -10.21 8.25 5.18
CA THR A 95 -9.37 9.03 4.26
C THR A 95 -8.75 8.14 3.18
N TYR A 96 -8.24 6.96 3.57
CA TYR A 96 -7.59 6.03 2.65
C TYR A 96 -8.51 4.90 2.16
N ARG A 97 -9.82 4.99 2.43
CA ARG A 97 -10.85 4.01 2.01
C ARG A 97 -10.44 2.57 2.37
N LEU A 98 -9.90 2.38 3.58
CA LEU A 98 -9.62 1.08 4.18
C LEU A 98 -10.90 0.58 4.85
N LYS A 99 -11.29 -0.67 4.60
CA LYS A 99 -12.67 -1.13 4.85
C LYS A 99 -12.77 -2.40 5.68
N THR A 100 -11.66 -3.09 5.91
CA THR A 100 -11.66 -4.38 6.58
C THR A 100 -11.21 -4.25 8.03
N ILE A 101 -11.65 -5.20 8.87
CA ILE A 101 -11.13 -5.34 10.24
C ILE A 101 -9.62 -5.67 10.25
N CYS A 102 -9.11 -6.25 9.17
CA CYS A 102 -7.69 -6.53 9.01
C CYS A 102 -6.91 -5.22 8.82
N ASP A 103 -7.43 -4.31 8.00
CA ASP A 103 -6.87 -2.97 7.82
C ASP A 103 -6.83 -2.21 9.15
N GLU A 104 -7.93 -2.22 9.91
CA GLU A 104 -8.00 -1.56 11.21
C GLU A 104 -6.92 -2.07 12.16
N GLN A 105 -6.79 -3.40 12.27
CA GLN A 105 -5.79 -4.02 13.12
C GLN A 105 -4.36 -3.67 12.68
N MET A 106 -4.09 -3.65 11.37
CA MET A 106 -2.81 -3.23 10.81
C MET A 106 -2.51 -1.75 11.10
N VAL A 107 -3.48 -0.86 10.93
CA VAL A 107 -3.34 0.57 11.26
C VAL A 107 -2.98 0.78 12.73
N VAL A 108 -3.69 0.11 13.64
CA VAL A 108 -3.41 0.21 15.08
C VAL A 108 -2.02 -0.32 15.42
N ASN A 109 -1.61 -1.44 14.83
CA ASN A 109 -0.30 -2.03 15.07
C ASN A 109 0.82 -1.13 14.54
N GLU A 110 0.69 -0.66 13.30
CA GLU A 110 1.70 0.18 12.67
C GLU A 110 1.82 1.55 13.32
N PHE A 111 0.70 2.14 13.72
CA PHE A 111 0.73 3.38 14.49
C PHE A 111 1.56 3.22 15.78
N ARG A 112 1.35 2.12 16.52
CA ARG A 112 2.12 1.83 17.74
C ARG A 112 3.61 1.55 17.48
N ASN A 113 3.96 1.04 16.31
CA ASN A 113 5.35 0.77 15.92
C ASN A 113 6.11 2.05 15.53
N LEU A 114 5.39 3.11 15.16
CA LEU A 114 5.95 4.37 14.68
C LEU A 114 6.14 5.43 15.77
N ILE A 115 5.55 5.25 16.95
CA ILE A 115 5.56 6.20 18.07
C ILE A 115 6.45 5.76 19.23
#